data_AF-A0A1S2J0N8-F1
#
_entry.id   AF-A0A1S2J0N8-F1
#
_cell.length_a   1.000
_cell.length_b   1.000
_cell.length_c   1.000
_cell.angle_alpha   90.00
_cell.angle_beta   90.00
_cell.angle_gamma   90.00
#
_symmetry.space_group_name_H-M   'P 1'
#
loop_
_entity.id
_entity.type
_entity.pdbx_description
1 polymer ?
#
loop_
_entity_poly.entity_id
_entity_poly.type
_entity_poly.pdbx_seq_one_letter_code
_entity_poly.pdbx_strand_id
1 'polypeptide(L)'
;MSITASTTQTQRELTLDTETVDTIAILEAGVAPTTRPARAKLTWTQEDDGEWVANYGGYFGGSVDKVANRYVASDTFGLVVGDFASLEDAQANLADRLHVMLPPVIRSVD
;
A
#
# COMPACT_ATOMS: atom_id res chain seq x y z
N MET A 1 -26.57 -14.95 60.98
CA MET A 1 -25.55 -15.82 60.35
C MET A 1 -25.34 -15.28 58.95
N SER A 2 -24.27 -14.54 58.72
CA SER A 2 -23.99 -13.87 57.44
C SER A 2 -22.58 -14.23 57.03
N ILE A 3 -22.42 -14.97 55.94
CA ILE A 3 -21.12 -15.30 55.35
C ILE A 3 -20.80 -14.26 54.27
N THR A 4 -19.84 -13.39 54.56
CA THR A 4 -19.26 -12.49 53.56
C THR A 4 -18.25 -13.31 52.77
N ALA A 5 -18.51 -13.55 51.48
CA ALA A 5 -17.57 -14.22 50.59
C ALA A 5 -16.45 -13.26 50.20
N SER A 6 -15.27 -13.43 50.81
CA SER A 6 -14.04 -12.76 50.37
C SER A 6 -13.50 -13.50 49.15
N THR A 7 -13.75 -12.95 47.95
CA THR A 7 -13.08 -13.39 46.71
C THR A 7 -11.62 -12.96 46.79
N THR A 8 -10.77 -13.83 47.32
CA THR A 8 -9.32 -13.65 47.25
C THR A 8 -8.89 -13.97 45.81
N GLN A 9 -8.76 -12.95 44.96
CA GLN A 9 -8.02 -13.07 43.71
C GLN A 9 -6.56 -13.40 44.06
N THR A 10 -6.21 -14.68 43.98
CA THR A 10 -4.81 -15.12 43.96
C THR A 10 -4.19 -14.60 42.67
N GLN A 11 -3.61 -13.41 42.73
CA GLN A 11 -2.63 -12.96 41.75
C GLN A 11 -1.45 -13.93 41.84
N ARG A 12 -1.40 -14.90 40.90
CA ARG A 12 -0.22 -15.75 40.73
C ARG A 12 0.92 -14.84 40.33
N GLU A 13 1.87 -14.64 41.24
CA GLU A 13 3.15 -14.01 40.93
C GLU A 13 3.89 -14.94 39.95
N LEU A 14 3.76 -14.65 38.67
CA LEU A 14 4.46 -15.32 37.59
C LEU A 14 5.89 -14.77 37.57
N THR A 15 6.82 -15.49 38.19
CA THR A 15 8.24 -15.24 38.00
C THR A 15 8.60 -15.79 36.62
N LEU A 16 8.76 -14.89 35.64
CA LEU A 16 9.21 -15.29 34.31
C LEU A 16 10.72 -15.55 34.37
N ASP A 17 11.13 -16.79 34.15
CA ASP A 17 12.52 -17.15 33.98
C ASP A 17 13.11 -16.43 32.76
N THR A 18 14.37 -15.97 32.85
CA THR A 18 15.05 -15.24 31.76
C THR A 18 15.05 -16.01 30.44
N GLU A 19 15.11 -17.34 30.50
CA GLU A 19 15.03 -18.23 29.32
C GLU A 19 13.67 -18.15 28.61
N THR A 20 12.58 -17.98 29.36
CA THR A 20 11.23 -17.80 28.79
C THR A 20 11.09 -16.42 28.14
N VAL A 21 11.67 -15.38 28.77
CA VAL A 21 11.72 -14.03 28.20
C VAL A 21 12.54 -14.00 26.90
N ASP A 22 13.66 -14.73 26.87
CA ASP A 22 14.53 -14.86 25.68
C ASP A 22 13.79 -15.56 24.53
N THR A 23 13.03 -16.60 24.83
CA THR A 23 12.20 -17.32 23.85
C THR A 23 11.11 -16.42 23.24
N ILE A 24 10.44 -15.59 24.04
CA ILE A 24 9.43 -14.62 23.56
C ILE A 24 10.09 -13.54 22.68
N ALA A 25 11.28 -13.07 23.06
CA ALA A 25 12.03 -12.08 22.28
C ALA A 25 12.48 -12.63 20.90
N ILE A 26 12.83 -13.92 20.83
CA ILE A 26 13.18 -14.60 19.57
C ILE A 26 11.95 -14.75 18.64
N LEU A 27 10.78 -15.01 19.19
CA LEU A 27 9.53 -15.17 18.42
C LEU A 27 9.06 -13.83 17.81
N GLU A 28 9.20 -12.70 18.52
CA GLU A 28 8.85 -11.35 18.03
C GLU A 28 9.85 -10.85 16.95
N ALA A 29 11.11 -11.26 17.04
CA ALA A 29 12.15 -10.88 16.08
C ALA A 29 11.97 -11.51 14.69
N GLY A 30 11.19 -12.60 14.57
CA GLY A 30 10.91 -13.30 13.31
C GLY A 30 9.67 -12.81 12.54
N VAL A 31 8.88 -11.89 13.10
CA VAL A 31 7.56 -11.48 12.57
C VAL A 31 7.54 -10.05 12.01
N ALA A 32 8.69 -9.38 11.91
CA ALA A 32 8.78 -8.21 11.04
C ALA A 32 9.01 -8.72 9.61
N PRO A 33 8.10 -8.48 8.64
CA PRO A 33 8.45 -8.70 7.25
C PRO A 33 9.65 -7.81 6.93
N THR A 34 10.83 -8.41 6.76
CA THR A 34 12.05 -7.74 6.28
C THR A 34 11.93 -7.38 4.79
N THR A 35 10.71 -7.23 4.28
CA THR A 35 10.47 -6.71 2.94
C THR A 35 10.84 -5.25 2.97
N ARG A 36 12.01 -4.94 2.41
CA ARG A 36 12.39 -3.56 2.13
C ARG A 36 11.21 -2.91 1.41
N PRO A 37 10.72 -1.76 1.88
CA PRO A 37 9.64 -1.06 1.22
C PRO A 37 9.96 -0.90 -0.27
N ALA A 38 9.15 -1.52 -1.13
CA ALA A 38 9.35 -1.45 -2.56
C ALA A 38 8.54 -0.27 -3.12
N ARG A 39 8.98 0.26 -4.25
CA ARG A 39 8.21 1.30 -4.95
C ARG A 39 6.86 0.72 -5.36
N ALA A 40 5.80 1.50 -5.18
CA ALA A 40 4.48 1.12 -5.70
C ALA A 40 4.56 0.82 -7.20
N LYS A 41 3.97 -0.31 -7.60
CA LYS A 41 3.85 -0.68 -9.02
C LYS A 41 2.65 0.04 -9.61
N LEU A 42 2.84 0.64 -10.78
CA LEU A 42 1.74 1.13 -11.59
C LEU A 42 1.06 -0.05 -12.27
N THR A 43 -0.25 -0.17 -12.12
CA THR A 43 -1.08 -1.15 -12.81
C THR A 43 -2.17 -0.43 -13.57
N TRP A 44 -2.65 -1.03 -14.66
CA TRP A 44 -3.64 -0.43 -15.54
C TRP A 44 -4.87 -1.31 -15.61
N THR A 45 -6.04 -0.69 -15.49
CA THR A 45 -7.33 -1.32 -15.74
C THR A 45 -7.99 -0.58 -16.89
N GLN A 46 -8.55 -1.32 -17.84
CA GLN A 46 -9.42 -0.73 -18.85
C GLN A 46 -10.85 -0.72 -18.31
N GLU A 47 -11.43 0.46 -18.09
CA GLU A 47 -12.79 0.61 -17.53
C GLU A 47 -13.85 0.61 -18.64
N ASP A 48 -13.58 1.29 -19.76
CA ASP A 48 -14.45 1.36 -20.94
C ASP A 48 -13.64 1.26 -22.26
N ASP A 49 -14.32 1.25 -23.42
CA ASP A 49 -13.64 1.23 -24.71
C ASP A 49 -12.92 2.56 -24.95
N GLY A 50 -11.59 2.54 -24.83
CA GLY A 50 -10.76 3.73 -24.96
C GLY A 50 -10.45 4.45 -23.64
N GLU A 51 -10.81 3.93 -22.47
CA GLU A 51 -10.46 4.53 -21.19
C GLU A 51 -9.65 3.54 -20.33
N TRP A 52 -8.46 4.00 -19.88
CA TRP A 52 -7.59 3.24 -18.98
C TRP A 52 -7.31 4.04 -17.71
N VAL A 53 -7.51 3.41 -16.56
CA VAL A 53 -7.25 3.99 -15.26
C VAL A 53 -5.98 3.38 -14.65
N ALA A 54 -5.11 4.25 -14.15
CA ALA A 54 -3.88 3.85 -13.49
C ALA A 54 -4.12 3.67 -11.99
N ASN A 55 -3.71 2.53 -11.44
CA ASN A 55 -3.62 2.30 -10.00
C ASN A 55 -2.14 2.28 -9.58
N TYR A 56 -1.79 3.16 -8.66
CA TYR A 56 -0.46 3.31 -8.10
C TYR A 56 -0.46 2.92 -6.62
N GLY A 57 -0.26 1.62 -6.33
CA GLY A 57 -0.21 1.12 -4.97
C GLY A 57 -1.50 1.38 -4.17
N GLY A 58 -2.66 1.26 -4.80
CA GLY A 58 -3.97 1.52 -4.20
C GLY A 58 -4.44 2.98 -4.30
N TYR A 59 -3.65 3.88 -4.88
CA TYR A 59 -4.06 5.25 -5.20
C TYR A 59 -4.44 5.37 -6.67
N PHE A 60 -5.34 6.30 -6.96
CA PHE A 60 -5.61 6.72 -8.33
C PHE A 60 -4.38 7.43 -8.90
N GLY A 61 -3.77 6.85 -9.93
CA GLY A 61 -2.58 7.38 -10.61
C GLY A 61 -2.91 8.31 -11.78
N GLY A 62 -4.18 8.41 -12.19
CA GLY A 62 -4.60 9.16 -13.36
C GLY A 62 -5.30 8.27 -14.39
N SER A 63 -5.57 8.83 -15.57
CA SER A 63 -6.25 8.15 -16.68
C SER A 63 -5.51 8.35 -17.99
N VAL A 64 -5.78 7.46 -18.94
CA VAL A 64 -5.52 7.67 -20.36
C VAL A 64 -6.83 7.48 -21.10
N ASP A 65 -7.18 8.47 -21.90
CA ASP A 65 -8.42 8.52 -22.67
C ASP A 65 -8.10 8.53 -24.17
N LYS A 66 -8.73 7.66 -24.95
CA LYS A 66 -8.60 7.60 -26.40
C LYS A 66 -9.55 8.62 -27.03
N VAL A 67 -9.00 9.70 -27.53
CA VAL A 67 -9.75 10.75 -28.22
C VAL A 67 -9.42 10.71 -29.70
N ALA A 68 -10.37 10.20 -30.49
CA ALA A 68 -10.19 9.90 -31.92
C ALA A 68 -9.00 8.96 -32.18
N ASN A 69 -7.86 9.51 -32.60
CA ASN A 69 -6.66 8.75 -32.97
C ASN A 69 -5.45 9.10 -32.09
N ARG A 70 -5.71 9.70 -30.93
CA ARG A 70 -4.73 10.14 -29.94
C ARG A 70 -5.09 9.58 -28.57
N TYR A 71 -4.10 9.53 -27.69
CA TYR A 71 -4.25 9.10 -26.29
C TYR A 71 -3.91 10.30 -25.41
N VAL A 72 -4.87 10.75 -24.62
CA VAL A 72 -4.73 11.90 -23.72
C VAL A 72 -4.46 11.37 -22.33
N ALA A 73 -3.34 11.75 -21.72
CA ALA A 73 -3.03 11.35 -20.35
C ALA A 73 -3.42 12.46 -19.37
N SER A 74 -4.10 12.08 -18.28
CA SER A 74 -4.47 12.97 -17.19
C SER A 74 -3.86 12.48 -15.88
N ASP A 75 -3.34 13.39 -15.05
CA ASP A 75 -2.73 13.04 -13.76
C ASP A 75 -3.75 12.67 -12.68
N THR A 76 -3.25 12.39 -11.47
CA THR A 76 -4.08 12.04 -10.29
C THR A 76 -5.09 13.14 -9.91
N PHE A 77 -4.88 14.38 -10.35
CA PHE A 77 -5.77 15.52 -10.12
C PHE A 77 -6.71 15.77 -11.30
N GLY A 78 -6.65 14.95 -12.35
CA GLY A 78 -7.43 15.12 -13.57
C GLY A 78 -6.90 16.19 -14.51
N LEU A 79 -5.66 16.65 -14.32
CA LEU A 79 -5.05 17.62 -15.24
C LEU A 79 -4.43 16.90 -16.42
N VAL A 80 -4.75 17.35 -17.64
CA VAL A 80 -4.13 16.82 -18.86
C VAL A 80 -2.63 17.12 -18.84
N VAL A 81 -1.82 16.08 -18.89
CA VAL A 81 -0.35 16.15 -18.85
C VAL A 81 0.30 15.87 -20.20
N GLY A 82 -0.46 15.38 -21.18
CA GLY A 82 0.03 15.21 -22.54
C GLY A 82 -0.97 14.56 -23.48
N ASP A 83 -0.63 14.61 -24.77
CA ASP A 83 -1.34 13.93 -25.84
C ASP A 83 -0.36 13.13 -26.70
N PHE A 84 -0.70 11.88 -26.98
CA PHE A 84 0.24 10.89 -27.49
C PHE A 84 -0.33 10.15 -28.70
N ALA A 85 0.57 9.68 -29.57
CA ALA A 85 0.19 8.90 -30.74
C ALA A 85 -0.17 7.45 -30.38
N SER A 86 0.36 6.95 -29.26
CA SER A 86 0.17 5.58 -28.80
C SER A 86 -0.22 5.54 -27.32
N LEU A 87 -0.90 4.45 -26.93
CA LEU A 87 -1.24 4.19 -25.53
C LEU A 87 0.03 4.00 -24.67
N GLU A 88 1.03 3.30 -25.22
CA GLU A 88 2.28 3.01 -24.52
C GLU A 88 3.02 4.30 -24.14
N ASP A 89 3.12 5.26 -25.05
CA ASP A 89 3.75 6.56 -24.78
C ASP A 89 3.00 7.33 -23.68
N ALA A 90 1.66 7.31 -23.72
CA ALA A 90 0.83 7.97 -22.71
C ALA A 90 1.02 7.35 -21.32
N GLN A 91 1.02 6.01 -21.25
CA GLN A 91 1.19 5.28 -20.00
C GLN A 91 2.61 5.47 -19.42
N ALA A 92 3.64 5.43 -20.27
CA ALA A 92 5.02 5.66 -19.87
C ALA A 92 5.22 7.08 -19.33
N ASN A 93 4.67 8.10 -20.02
CA ASN A 93 4.74 9.47 -19.56
C ASN A 93 4.08 9.66 -18.19
N LEU A 94 2.90 9.05 -17.99
CA LEU A 94 2.20 9.12 -16.72
C LEU A 94 2.99 8.42 -15.59
N ALA A 95 3.63 7.29 -15.88
CA ALA A 95 4.47 6.58 -14.92
C ALA A 95 5.65 7.43 -14.43
N ASP A 96 6.36 8.10 -15.35
CA ASP A 96 7.47 8.98 -15.03
C ASP A 96 7.00 10.19 -14.20
N ARG A 97 5.85 10.75 -14.55
CA ARG A 97 5.23 11.89 -13.86
C ARG A 97 4.82 11.53 -12.44
N LEU A 98 4.15 10.40 -12.26
CA LEU A 98 3.69 9.93 -10.95
C LEU A 98 4.84 9.73 -9.98
N HIS A 99 6.01 9.31 -10.47
CA HIS A 99 7.17 9.14 -9.63
C HIS A 99 7.66 10.45 -8.98
N VAL A 100 7.47 11.59 -9.66
CA VAL A 100 7.82 12.92 -9.14
C VAL A 100 6.72 13.49 -8.25
N MET A 101 5.46 13.23 -8.58
CA MET A 101 4.30 13.79 -7.87
C MET A 101 3.95 13.02 -6.58
N LEU A 102 4.22 11.71 -6.53
CA LEU A 102 3.92 10.85 -5.39
C LEU A 102 5.18 10.17 -4.80
N PRO A 103 6.23 10.92 -4.42
CA PRO A 103 7.46 10.35 -3.89
C PRO A 103 7.30 9.53 -2.58
N PRO A 104 6.31 9.78 -1.67
CA PRO A 104 6.17 9.01 -0.45
C PRO A 104 5.25 7.78 -0.57
N VAL A 105 4.74 7.42 -1.76
CA VAL A 105 3.93 6.20 -1.91
C VAL A 105 4.86 5.00 -1.94
N ILE A 106 5.25 4.61 -0.74
CA ILE A 106 6.06 3.45 -0.43
C ILE A 106 5.12 2.51 0.32
N ARG A 107 4.72 1.41 -0.31
CA ARG A 107 4.01 0.31 0.37
C ARG A 107 4.87 -0.94 0.29
N SER A 108 4.84 -1.75 1.33
CA SER A 108 5.35 -3.11 1.25
C SER A 108 4.57 -3.84 0.15
N VAL A 109 5.30 -4.43 -0.79
CA VAL A 109 4.72 -5.43 -1.69
C VAL A 109 4.50 -6.68 -0.84
N ASP A 110 3.25 -7.15 -0.78
CA ASP A 110 2.90 -8.46 -0.23
C ASP A 110 3.41 -9.57 -1.16
#